data_AF-A0A955WL65-F1
#
_entry.id   AF-A0A955WL65-F1
#
_cell.length_a   1.000
_cell.length_b   1.000
_cell.length_c   1.000
_cell.angle_alpha   90.00
_cell.angle_beta   90.00
_cell.angle_gamma   90.00
#
_symmetry.space_group_name_H-M   'P 1'
#
loop_
_entity.id
_entity.type
_entity.pdbx_description
1 polymer ?
#
loop_
_entity_poly.entity_id
_entity_poly.type
_entity_poly.pdbx_seq_one_letter_code
_entity_poly.pdbx_strand_id
1 'polypeptide(L)'
;MTETRETIARLLRTISGRKEVEEYLRHYSSVDSQRFAVIRIGAGLLAAERDSVAEALAFLQRVGLVPIVVHGAGRRLGEALASAGAEEHWVDGSPIIPIAAAEPMRRVYQEENLALV
;
A
#
# COMPACT_ATOMS: atom_id res chain seq x y z
N MET A 1 -9.93 -21.92 7.27
CA MET A 1 -8.97 -20.81 7.11
C MET A 1 -7.52 -21.25 7.34
N THR A 2 -7.22 -22.11 8.31
CA THR A 2 -5.87 -22.65 8.58
C THR A 2 -5.30 -23.48 7.42
N GLU A 3 -6.15 -24.27 6.76
CA GLU A 3 -5.78 -25.18 5.66
C GLU A 3 -5.26 -24.45 4.39
N THR A 4 -5.86 -23.30 4.05
CA THR A 4 -5.43 -22.48 2.90
C THR A 4 -4.04 -21.87 3.15
N ARG A 5 -3.80 -21.39 4.37
CA ARG A 5 -2.51 -20.82 4.79
C ARG A 5 -1.39 -21.87 4.76
N GLU A 6 -1.67 -23.06 5.27
CA GLU A 6 -0.72 -24.19 5.20
C GLU A 6 -0.41 -24.59 3.77
N THR A 7 -1.43 -24.66 2.91
CA THR A 7 -1.27 -25.01 1.50
C THR A 7 -0.39 -23.99 0.76
N ILE A 8 -0.64 -22.69 0.95
CA ILE A 8 0.17 -21.63 0.32
C ILE A 8 1.60 -21.63 0.86
N ALA A 9 1.78 -21.79 2.17
CA ALA A 9 3.11 -21.91 2.76
C ALA A 9 3.87 -23.12 2.18
N ARG A 10 3.18 -24.24 1.92
CA ARG A 10 3.77 -25.44 1.30
C ARG A 10 4.18 -25.21 -0.15
N LEU A 11 3.40 -24.46 -0.92
CA LEU A 11 3.73 -24.08 -2.30
C LEU A 11 4.95 -23.15 -2.33
N LEU A 12 4.99 -22.14 -1.47
CA LEU A 12 6.12 -21.20 -1.39
C LEU A 12 7.46 -21.90 -1.06
N ARG A 13 7.43 -22.92 -0.19
CA ARG A 13 8.59 -23.76 0.14
C ARG A 13 9.14 -24.56 -1.05
N THR A 14 8.44 -24.57 -2.19
CA THR A 14 8.80 -25.32 -3.40
C THR A 14 9.38 -24.42 -4.50
N ILE A 15 9.10 -23.11 -4.49
CA ILE A 15 9.42 -22.17 -5.59
C ILE A 15 10.68 -21.34 -5.32
N SER A 16 11.08 -21.14 -4.05
CA SER A 16 12.30 -20.39 -3.68
C SER A 16 12.85 -20.90 -2.35
N GLY A 17 14.10 -20.53 -2.03
CA GLY A 17 14.89 -21.03 -0.89
C GLY A 17 14.05 -21.28 0.37
N ARG A 18 13.67 -22.55 0.57
CA ARG A 18 12.71 -23.02 1.60
C ARG A 18 12.98 -22.40 2.98
N LYS A 19 14.26 -22.19 3.30
CA LYS A 19 14.74 -21.68 4.58
C LYS A 19 14.36 -20.22 4.83
N GLU A 20 14.51 -19.34 3.84
CA GLU A 20 14.24 -17.90 3.98
C GLU A 20 12.75 -17.63 4.17
N VAL A 21 11.91 -18.26 3.36
CA VAL A 21 10.45 -18.14 3.47
C VAL A 21 9.97 -18.67 4.82
N GLU A 22 10.49 -19.81 5.27
CA GLU A 22 10.14 -20.38 6.57
C GLU A 22 10.58 -19.48 7.74
N GLU A 23 11.76 -18.85 7.65
CA GLU A 23 12.22 -17.87 8.63
C GLU A 23 11.30 -16.64 8.67
N TYR A 24 10.98 -16.06 7.51
CA TYR A 24 10.08 -14.90 7.43
C TYR A 24 8.71 -15.19 8.01
N LEU A 25 8.10 -16.32 7.63
CA LEU A 25 6.80 -16.72 8.18
C LEU A 25 6.90 -16.96 9.70
N ARG A 26 7.96 -17.60 10.19
CA ARG A 26 8.13 -17.83 11.63
C ARG A 26 8.23 -16.53 12.43
N HIS A 27 8.93 -15.53 11.91
CA HIS A 27 9.18 -14.27 12.61
C HIS A 27 8.03 -13.26 12.50
N TYR A 28 7.30 -13.25 11.38
CA TYR A 28 6.39 -12.15 11.04
C TYR A 28 4.95 -12.56 10.75
N SER A 29 4.61 -13.85 10.85
CA SER A 29 3.25 -14.32 10.56
C SER A 29 2.36 -14.49 11.79
N SER A 30 2.82 -14.11 12.98
CA SER A 30 1.92 -14.03 14.14
C SER A 30 1.04 -12.80 13.99
N VAL A 31 -0.25 -12.93 14.33
CA VAL A 31 -1.22 -11.82 14.20
C VAL A 31 -0.81 -10.62 15.08
N ASP A 32 -0.01 -10.85 16.13
CA ASP A 32 0.54 -9.82 17.01
C ASP A 32 1.88 -9.23 16.55
N SER A 33 2.54 -9.77 15.51
CA SER A 33 3.78 -9.19 15.00
C SER A 33 3.47 -7.98 14.11
N GLN A 34 3.18 -6.84 14.74
CA GLN A 34 2.93 -5.54 14.09
C GLN A 34 4.12 -4.98 13.27
N ARG A 35 5.21 -5.72 13.11
CA ARG A 35 6.46 -5.27 12.50
C ARG A 35 6.90 -6.16 11.33
N PHE A 36 5.98 -6.51 10.43
CA PHE A 36 6.33 -7.21 9.20
C PHE A 36 6.99 -6.25 8.19
N ALA A 37 6.22 -5.30 7.65
CA ALA A 37 6.71 -4.36 6.64
C ALA A 37 5.85 -3.10 6.57
N VAL A 38 6.48 -2.01 6.11
CA VAL A 38 5.80 -0.83 5.57
C VAL A 38 6.00 -0.84 4.06
N ILE A 39 4.92 -0.94 3.30
CA ILE A 39 4.96 -0.98 1.83
C ILE A 39 4.46 0.36 1.31
N ARG A 40 5.37 1.14 0.72
CA ARG A 40 5.02 2.38 0.02
C ARG A 40 4.69 2.07 -1.43
N ILE A 41 3.47 2.38 -1.86
CA ILE A 41 3.00 2.14 -3.23
C ILE A 41 2.88 3.47 -3.96
N GLY A 42 3.51 3.56 -5.13
CA GLY A 42 3.40 4.72 -5.99
C GLY A 42 2.00 4.86 -6.57
N ALA A 43 1.44 6.08 -6.57
CA ALA A 43 0.11 6.35 -7.11
C ALA A 43 -0.01 6.02 -8.60
N GLY A 44 1.08 6.14 -9.38
CA GLY A 44 1.10 5.74 -10.78
C GLY A 44 0.89 4.22 -10.96
N LEU A 45 1.49 3.40 -10.08
CA LEU A 45 1.29 1.96 -10.08
C LEU A 45 -0.15 1.61 -9.69
N LEU A 46 -0.71 2.26 -8.67
CA LEU A 46 -2.12 2.05 -8.30
C LEU A 46 -3.11 2.47 -9.39
N ALA A 47 -2.76 3.46 -10.20
CA ALA A 47 -3.59 3.86 -11.33
C ALA A 47 -3.51 2.84 -12.50
N ALA A 48 -2.36 2.20 -12.69
CA ALA A 48 -2.12 1.29 -13.81
C ALA A 48 -2.47 -0.18 -13.51
N GLU A 49 -2.19 -0.66 -12.30
CA GLU A 49 -2.17 -2.09 -11.95
C GLU A 49 -2.86 -2.37 -10.60
N ARG A 50 -3.95 -1.65 -10.30
CA ARG A 50 -4.64 -1.75 -9.01
C ARG A 50 -4.99 -3.18 -8.61
N ASP A 51 -5.56 -3.95 -9.53
CA ASP A 51 -6.02 -5.32 -9.25
C ASP A 51 -4.84 -6.24 -8.92
N SER A 52 -3.75 -6.16 -9.70
CA SER A 52 -2.51 -6.91 -9.42
C SER A 52 -1.92 -6.55 -8.05
N VAL A 53 -1.94 -5.27 -7.68
CA VAL A 53 -1.48 -4.82 -6.37
C VAL A 53 -2.37 -5.38 -5.26
N ALA A 54 -3.70 -5.32 -5.42
CA ALA A 54 -4.64 -5.87 -4.47
C ALA A 54 -4.47 -7.39 -4.30
N GLU A 55 -4.26 -8.12 -5.39
CA GLU A 55 -3.97 -9.56 -5.36
C GLU A 55 -2.68 -9.88 -4.60
N ALA A 56 -1.61 -9.11 -4.82
CA ALA A 56 -0.35 -9.27 -4.12
C ALA A 56 -0.48 -8.99 -2.61
N LEU A 57 -1.21 -7.94 -2.23
CA LEU A 57 -1.48 -7.62 -0.82
C LEU A 57 -2.36 -8.70 -0.15
N ALA A 58 -3.39 -9.18 -0.85
CA ALA A 58 -4.25 -10.26 -0.39
C ALA A 58 -3.46 -11.56 -0.21
N PHE A 59 -2.49 -11.85 -1.09
CA PHE A 59 -1.59 -12.98 -0.94
C PHE A 59 -0.80 -12.92 0.37
N LEU A 60 -0.20 -11.76 0.68
CA LEU A 60 0.52 -11.56 1.94
C LEU A 60 -0.38 -11.83 3.15
N GLN A 61 -1.60 -11.27 3.14
CA GLN A 61 -2.57 -11.50 4.22
C GLN A 61 -2.93 -12.98 4.38
N ARG A 62 -3.14 -13.72 3.27
CA ARG A 62 -3.47 -15.15 3.29
C ARG A 62 -2.36 -16.01 3.90
N VAL A 63 -1.09 -15.61 3.76
CA VAL A 63 0.04 -16.30 4.39
C VAL A 63 0.32 -15.84 5.82
N GLY A 64 -0.45 -14.87 6.32
CA GLY A 64 -0.34 -14.30 7.66
C GLY A 64 0.62 -13.13 7.76
N LEU A 65 1.12 -12.60 6.64
CA LEU A 65 1.98 -11.42 6.60
C LEU A 65 1.10 -10.18 6.37
N VAL A 66 1.00 -9.32 7.37
CA VAL A 66 0.09 -8.16 7.32
C VAL A 66 0.91 -6.87 7.28
N PRO A 67 1.17 -6.30 6.09
CA PRO A 67 1.93 -5.07 5.97
C PRO A 67 1.09 -3.83 6.31
N ILE A 68 1.77 -2.75 6.73
CA ILE A 68 1.20 -1.40 6.71
C ILE A 68 1.41 -0.85 5.30
N VAL A 69 0.32 -0.52 4.60
CA VAL A 69 0.38 0.02 3.24
C VAL A 69 0.26 1.54 3.29
N VAL A 70 1.21 2.23 2.67
CA VAL A 70 1.20 3.70 2.51
C VAL A 70 1.14 4.00 1.02
N HIS A 71 0.14 4.77 0.58
CA HIS A 71 0.05 5.17 -0.81
C HIS A 71 -0.16 6.68 -0.95
N GLY A 72 0.14 7.20 -2.14
CA GLY A 72 -0.19 8.56 -2.52
C GLY A 72 -1.40 8.60 -3.45
N ALA A 73 -1.75 9.81 -3.90
CA ALA A 73 -2.79 10.04 -4.91
C ALA A 73 -2.25 10.59 -6.24
N GLY A 74 -0.95 10.89 -6.32
CA GLY A 74 -0.24 11.19 -7.57
C GLY A 74 -0.88 12.31 -8.38
N ARG A 75 -1.09 12.05 -9.69
CA ARG A 75 -1.62 13.03 -10.64
C ARG A 75 -2.98 13.59 -10.22
N ARG A 76 -3.89 12.76 -9.68
CA ARG A 76 -5.22 13.22 -9.24
C ARG A 76 -5.15 14.25 -8.12
N LEU A 77 -4.17 14.11 -7.22
CA LEU A 77 -3.93 15.12 -6.19
C LEU A 77 -3.42 16.41 -6.81
N GLY A 78 -2.45 16.34 -7.73
CA GLY A 78 -1.95 17.50 -8.46
C GLY A 78 -3.07 18.28 -9.17
N GLU A 79 -3.98 17.57 -9.83
CA GLU A 79 -5.15 18.17 -10.52
C GLU A 79 -6.12 18.85 -9.56
N ALA A 80 -6.40 18.22 -8.41
CA ALA A 80 -7.27 18.80 -7.38
C ALA A 80 -6.64 20.05 -6.73
N LEU A 81 -5.33 20.02 -6.48
CA LEU A 81 -4.59 21.17 -5.94
C LEU A 81 -4.57 22.32 -6.95
N ALA A 82 -4.26 22.06 -8.21
CA ALA A 82 -4.25 23.07 -9.27
C ALA A 82 -5.65 23.71 -9.46
N SER A 83 -6.71 22.89 -9.44
CA SER A 83 -8.10 23.38 -9.54
C SER A 83 -8.51 24.25 -8.34
N ALA A 84 -7.88 24.05 -7.18
CA ALA A 84 -8.10 24.84 -5.97
C ALA A 84 -7.22 26.10 -5.89
N GLY A 85 -6.46 26.41 -6.95
CA GLY A 85 -5.55 27.56 -6.99
C GLY A 85 -4.31 27.40 -6.12
N ALA A 86 -3.93 26.15 -5.78
CA ALA A 86 -2.63 25.89 -5.18
C ALA A 86 -1.56 26.05 -6.28
N GLU A 87 -0.88 27.18 -6.28
CA GLU A 87 0.30 27.40 -7.12
C GLU A 87 1.44 26.48 -6.66
N GLU A 88 2.31 26.03 -7.58
CA GLU A 88 3.50 25.21 -7.28
C GLU A 88 4.57 26.01 -6.52
N HIS A 89 4.24 26.48 -5.33
CA HIS A 89 5.22 27.03 -4.41
C HIS A 89 5.76 25.90 -3.55
N TRP A 90 7.08 25.73 -3.54
CA TRP A 90 7.76 24.71 -2.76
C TRP A 90 8.65 25.36 -1.71
N VAL A 91 8.60 24.86 -0.47
CA VAL A 91 9.50 25.23 0.62
C VAL A 91 10.16 23.94 1.10
N ASP A 92 11.49 23.91 1.11
CA ASP A 92 12.30 22.76 1.54
C ASP A 92 11.90 21.42 0.90
N GLY A 93 11.48 21.46 -0.38
CA GLY A 93 11.05 20.27 -1.12
C GLY A 93 9.65 19.76 -0.77
N SER A 94 8.84 20.54 -0.06
CA SER A 94 7.41 20.28 0.17
C SER A 94 6.53 21.37 -0.46
N PRO A 95 5.37 21.02 -1.05
CA PRO A 95 4.48 22.01 -1.64
C PRO A 95 3.78 22.82 -0.53
N ILE A 96 3.64 24.12 -0.72
CA ILE A 96 2.77 24.96 0.09
C ILE A 96 1.33 24.64 -0.31
N ILE A 97 0.57 24.06 0.60
CA ILE A 97 -0.83 23.73 0.37
C ILE A 97 -1.68 24.83 1.00
N PRO A 98 -2.42 25.64 0.21
CA PRO A 98 -3.32 26.63 0.77
C PRO A 98 -4.46 25.94 1.52
N ILE A 99 -4.99 26.58 2.57
CA ILE A 99 -6.07 26.02 3.40
C ILE A 99 -7.29 25.63 2.54
N ALA A 100 -7.59 26.40 1.48
CA ALA A 100 -8.68 26.12 0.56
C ALA A 100 -8.54 24.77 -0.18
N ALA A 101 -7.31 24.26 -0.34
CA ALA A 101 -7.03 23.00 -1.00
C ALA A 101 -7.10 21.77 -0.06
N ALA A 102 -7.25 21.98 1.26
CA ALA A 102 -7.30 20.88 2.24
C ALA A 102 -8.49 19.93 2.01
N GLU A 103 -9.67 20.47 1.75
CA GLU A 103 -10.88 19.66 1.53
C GLU A 103 -10.83 18.87 0.20
N PRO A 104 -10.47 19.49 -0.95
CA PRO A 104 -10.21 18.75 -2.19
C PRO A 104 -9.15 17.65 -2.02
N MET A 105 -8.03 17.96 -1.37
CA MET A 105 -6.97 17.00 -1.09
C MET A 105 -7.47 15.81 -0.26
N ARG A 106 -8.16 16.10 0.85
CA ARG A 106 -8.72 15.08 1.74
C ARG A 106 -9.65 14.14 0.98
N ARG A 107 -10.52 14.69 0.12
CA ARG A 107 -11.44 13.90 -0.71
C ARG A 107 -10.68 12.96 -1.65
N VAL A 108 -9.68 13.46 -2.38
CA VAL A 108 -8.89 12.63 -3.31
C VAL A 108 -8.18 11.49 -2.56
N TYR A 109 -7.56 11.77 -1.41
CA TYR A 109 -6.91 10.73 -0.62
C TYR A 109 -7.90 9.66 -0.13
N GLN A 110 -9.10 10.05 0.31
CA GLN A 110 -10.12 9.10 0.73
C GLN A 110 -10.63 8.24 -0.42
N GLU A 111 -10.85 8.82 -1.59
CA GLU A 111 -11.27 8.10 -2.80
C GLU A 111 -10.22 7.08 -3.24
N GLU A 112 -8.93 7.46 -3.27
CA GLU A 112 -7.85 6.52 -3.62
C GLU A 112 -7.70 5.41 -2.59
N ASN A 113 -7.89 5.70 -1.30
CA ASN A 113 -7.85 4.69 -0.25
C ASN A 113 -9.02 3.70 -0.38
N LEU A 114 -10.25 4.20 -0.57
CA LEU A 114 -11.44 3.36 -0.75
C LEU A 114 -11.39 2.55 -2.04
N ALA A 115 -10.66 3.01 -3.05
CA ALA A 115 -10.46 2.24 -4.27
C ALA A 115 -9.53 1.03 -4.05
N LEU A 116 -8.64 1.08 -3.05
CA LEU A 116 -7.69 0.01 -2.74
C LEU A 116 -8.20 -0.97 -1.67
N VAL A 117 -9.09 -0.53 -0.76
CA VAL A 117 -9.62 -1.30 0.38
C VAL A 117 -11.00 -1.86 0.07
#